data_AF-A0A2V7QX92-F1
#
_entry.id   AF-A0A2V7QX92-F1
#
_cell.length_a   1.000
_cell.length_b   1.000
_cell.length_c   1.000
_cell.angle_alpha   90.00
_cell.angle_beta   90.00
_cell.angle_gamma   90.00
#
_symmetry.space_group_name_H-M   'P 1'
#
loop_
_entity.id
_entity.type
_entity.pdbx_description
1 polymer ?
#
loop_
_entity_poly.entity_id
_entity_poly.type
_entity_poly.pdbx_seq_one_letter_code
_entity_poly.pdbx_strand_id
1 'polypeptide(L)'
;MKRTACRVASLLASLMAIAAAGCQNSSAPITSPRIEASVLMHQQMLQEDRFGLPAIATVFIPTDLRDAYNLGSPSGDVATFKSLIVAKLMAFGQDAASANALASALSPDVQPIDLSQPSNFLNGRKPSDDVITAELHLIFGSNAALNDDHVDANDAPFLTTFPYLAGPHVQ
;
A
#
# COMPACT_ATOMS: atom_id res chain seq x y z
N MET A 1 41.30 -40.90 56.83
CA MET A 1 40.89 -40.80 58.25
C MET A 1 39.59 -40.01 58.33
N LYS A 2 38.65 -40.51 59.15
CA LYS A 2 37.26 -40.06 59.36
C LYS A 2 37.15 -38.55 59.71
N ARG A 3 36.08 -37.88 59.26
CA ARG A 3 34.92 -37.49 60.11
C ARG A 3 33.86 -36.65 59.37
N THR A 4 32.64 -37.14 59.48
CA THR A 4 31.32 -36.55 59.23
C THR A 4 31.05 -35.33 60.12
N ALA A 5 30.30 -34.32 59.63
CA ALA A 5 29.12 -33.76 60.33
C ALA A 5 28.41 -32.67 59.50
N CYS A 6 27.13 -32.93 59.24
CA CYS A 6 26.10 -32.00 58.77
C CYS A 6 25.62 -31.12 59.95
N ARG A 7 25.34 -29.84 59.71
CA ARG A 7 24.44 -29.04 60.56
C ARG A 7 23.46 -28.29 59.67
N VAL A 8 22.20 -28.70 59.77
CA VAL A 8 21.02 -28.03 59.21
C VAL A 8 20.68 -26.85 60.12
N ALA A 9 20.54 -25.66 59.55
CA ALA A 9 19.80 -24.57 60.16
C ALA A 9 18.84 -24.00 59.11
N SER A 10 17.57 -24.32 59.31
CA SER A 10 16.42 -23.90 58.53
C SER A 10 16.13 -22.41 58.76
N LEU A 11 15.84 -21.62 57.71
CA LEU A 11 14.52 -21.00 57.48
C LEU A 11 14.54 -20.11 56.21
N LEU A 12 13.56 -20.41 55.35
CA LEU A 12 12.95 -19.70 54.22
C LEU A 12 13.39 -18.26 53.89
N ALA A 13 13.81 -18.05 52.63
CA ALA A 13 13.06 -17.26 51.62
C ALA A 13 13.91 -17.14 50.32
N SER A 14 13.85 -18.14 49.44
CA SER A 14 14.47 -18.05 48.10
C SER A 14 13.39 -17.77 47.06
N LEU A 15 13.35 -16.52 46.60
CA LEU A 15 12.64 -16.10 45.39
C LEU A 15 13.34 -16.77 44.19
N MET A 16 12.76 -17.86 43.68
CA MET A 16 13.29 -18.55 42.51
C MET A 16 12.86 -17.78 41.26
N ALA A 17 13.73 -16.89 40.78
CA ALA A 17 13.58 -16.28 39.46
C ALA A 17 13.79 -17.37 38.40
N ILE A 18 12.71 -17.72 37.70
CA ILE A 18 12.79 -18.55 36.49
C ILE A 18 13.43 -17.67 35.41
N ALA A 19 14.73 -17.85 35.17
CA ALA A 19 15.39 -17.31 34.00
C ALA A 19 14.96 -18.12 32.76
N ALA A 20 14.00 -17.61 32.00
CA ALA A 20 13.74 -18.10 30.66
C ALA A 20 14.92 -17.69 29.77
N ALA A 21 15.77 -18.66 29.43
CA ALA A 21 16.80 -18.47 28.41
C ALA A 21 16.12 -18.37 27.03
N GLY A 22 15.84 -17.15 26.60
CA GLY A 22 15.46 -16.86 25.22
C GLY A 22 16.70 -16.78 24.34
N CYS A 23 16.82 -17.67 23.36
CA CYS A 23 17.80 -17.52 22.29
C CYS A 23 17.40 -16.32 21.42
N GLN A 24 18.03 -15.16 21.63
CA GLN A 24 17.98 -14.08 20.67
C GLN A 24 19.03 -14.39 19.59
N ASN A 25 18.57 -14.81 18.41
CA ASN A 25 19.41 -14.69 17.22
C ASN A 25 19.58 -13.19 16.94
N SER A 26 20.72 -12.63 17.30
CA SER A 26 21.08 -11.25 16.97
C SER A 26 21.20 -11.14 15.45
N SER A 27 20.17 -10.60 14.79
CA SER A 27 20.33 -10.10 13.42
C SER A 27 21.47 -9.07 13.43
N ALA A 28 22.45 -9.25 12.54
CA ALA A 28 23.57 -8.32 12.42
C ALA A 28 23.05 -6.89 12.21
N PRO A 29 23.64 -5.87 12.87
CA PRO A 29 23.24 -4.48 12.64
C PRO A 29 23.44 -4.15 11.17
N ILE A 30 22.44 -3.53 10.56
CA ILE A 30 22.54 -3.09 9.17
C ILE A 30 23.51 -1.90 9.12
N THR A 31 24.71 -2.10 8.56
CA THR A 31 25.79 -1.10 8.52
C THR A 31 25.72 -0.12 7.35
N SER A 32 24.59 -0.06 6.65
CA SER A 32 24.36 0.98 5.64
C SER A 32 23.90 2.27 6.32
N PRO A 33 24.22 3.47 5.81
CA PRO A 33 23.67 4.72 6.30
C PRO A 33 22.19 4.78 5.91
N ARG A 34 21.36 4.01 6.59
CA ARG A 34 19.93 4.25 6.61
C ARG A 34 19.75 5.53 7.42
N ILE A 35 18.90 6.43 6.96
CA ILE A 35 18.35 7.45 7.86
C ILE A 35 17.79 6.66 9.03
N GLU A 36 18.43 6.76 10.19
CA GLU A 36 17.93 6.20 11.43
C GLU A 36 16.46 6.61 11.52
N ALA A 37 15.54 5.64 11.64
CA ALA A 37 14.12 5.95 11.76
C ALA A 37 13.86 6.96 12.90
N SER A 38 14.76 7.01 13.88
CA SER A 38 14.80 7.98 14.98
C SER A 38 14.94 9.45 14.56
N VAL A 39 15.53 9.75 13.39
CA VAL A 39 15.67 11.13 12.86
C VAL A 39 14.31 11.68 12.39
N LEU A 40 13.41 10.82 11.90
CA LEU A 40 12.05 11.20 11.49
C LEU A 40 11.06 11.25 12.67
N MET A 41 11.38 10.60 13.79
CA MET A 41 10.46 10.46 14.95
C MET A 41 10.19 11.77 15.71
N HIS A 42 10.95 12.83 15.45
CA HIS A 42 10.72 14.16 16.03
C HIS A 42 9.97 15.12 15.08
N GLN A 43 9.60 14.65 13.89
CA GLN A 43 8.85 15.44 12.92
C GLN A 43 7.36 15.12 13.00
N GLN A 44 6.52 16.09 12.67
CA GLN A 44 5.10 15.85 12.50
C GLN A 44 4.89 14.98 11.25
N MET A 45 4.38 13.77 11.43
CA MET A 45 4.02 12.89 10.31
C MET A 45 2.82 13.51 9.59
N LEU A 46 2.99 13.76 8.29
CA LEU A 46 1.93 14.21 7.41
C LEU A 46 1.68 13.15 6.34
N GLN A 47 0.48 13.18 5.78
CA GLN A 47 0.13 12.30 4.68
C GLN A 47 0.89 12.72 3.42
N GLU A 48 1.81 11.87 2.98
CA GLU A 48 2.64 12.13 1.80
C GLU A 48 1.93 11.75 0.50
N ASP A 49 1.07 10.73 0.53
CA ASP A 49 0.37 10.26 -0.67
C ASP A 49 -1.02 9.67 -0.39
N ARG A 50 -1.85 9.70 -1.42
CA ARG A 50 -3.19 9.13 -1.47
C ARG A 50 -3.32 8.26 -2.71
N PHE A 51 -3.55 6.96 -2.48
CA PHE A 51 -3.67 5.94 -3.51
C PHE A 51 -4.93 5.08 -3.29
N GLY A 52 -6.09 5.72 -3.26
CA GLY A 52 -7.37 5.00 -3.17
C GLY A 52 -7.64 4.20 -4.45
N LEU A 53 -7.55 4.88 -5.59
CA LEU A 53 -7.57 4.35 -6.94
C LEU A 53 -6.17 4.52 -7.55
N PRO A 54 -5.61 3.49 -8.20
CA PRO A 54 -4.30 3.63 -8.82
C PRO A 54 -4.26 4.70 -9.91
N ALA A 55 -3.07 5.26 -10.11
CA ALA A 55 -2.74 6.31 -11.08
C ALA A 55 -3.52 7.65 -11.01
N ILE A 56 -4.59 7.79 -10.21
CA ILE A 56 -5.44 8.99 -10.22
C ILE A 56 -4.65 10.24 -9.84
N ALA A 57 -4.00 10.23 -8.68
CA ALA A 57 -3.16 11.34 -8.23
C ALA A 57 -2.04 11.64 -9.23
N THR A 58 -1.38 10.59 -9.74
CA THR A 58 -0.21 10.70 -10.61
C THR A 58 -0.53 11.28 -11.99
N VAL A 59 -1.67 10.93 -12.58
CA VAL A 59 -2.03 11.32 -13.96
C VAL A 59 -2.78 12.64 -14.00
N PHE A 60 -3.71 12.85 -13.05
CA PHE A 60 -4.68 13.92 -13.13
C PHE A 60 -4.37 15.13 -12.26
N ILE A 61 -3.61 14.95 -11.18
CA ILE A 61 -3.33 16.03 -10.24
C ILE A 61 -2.02 16.72 -10.63
N PRO A 62 -2.05 18.02 -10.94
CA PRO A 62 -0.84 18.81 -11.19
C PRO A 62 0.14 18.76 -10.01
N THR A 63 1.45 18.74 -10.30
CA THR A 63 2.51 18.65 -9.27
C THR A 63 2.42 19.75 -8.21
N ASP A 64 2.01 20.97 -8.59
CA ASP A 64 1.83 22.11 -7.69
C ASP A 64 0.61 21.97 -6.76
N LEU A 65 -0.30 21.04 -7.06
CA LEU A 65 -1.48 20.73 -6.23
C LEU A 65 -1.34 19.39 -5.48
N ARG A 66 -0.22 18.68 -5.62
CA ARG A 66 0.00 17.37 -4.99
C ARG A 66 -0.16 17.42 -3.47
N ASP A 67 0.46 18.39 -2.80
CA ASP A 67 0.38 18.52 -1.35
C ASP A 67 -1.06 18.84 -0.90
N ALA A 68 -1.76 19.70 -1.63
CA ALA A 68 -3.16 20.04 -1.35
C ALA A 68 -4.08 18.83 -1.50
N TYR A 69 -3.82 17.98 -2.50
CA TYR A 69 -4.54 16.73 -2.71
C TYR A 69 -4.27 15.72 -1.59
N ASN A 70 -2.99 15.49 -1.28
CA ASN A 70 -2.55 14.48 -0.31
C ASN A 70 -2.94 14.82 1.12
N LEU A 71 -2.96 16.10 1.49
CA LEU A 71 -3.41 16.57 2.80
C LEU A 71 -4.94 16.76 2.88
N GLY A 72 -5.64 16.74 1.75
CA GLY A 72 -7.09 16.90 1.67
C GLY A 72 -7.85 15.64 2.06
N SER A 73 -9.07 15.82 2.61
CA SER A 73 -10.00 14.71 2.85
C SER A 73 -10.61 14.21 1.52
N PRO A 74 -10.72 12.88 1.30
CA PRO A 74 -11.37 12.33 0.10
C PRO A 74 -12.78 12.87 -0.14
N SER A 75 -13.53 13.18 0.92
CA SER A 75 -14.88 13.76 0.82
C SER A 75 -14.92 15.10 0.08
N GLY A 76 -13.80 15.81 -0.04
CA GLY A 76 -13.67 17.07 -0.77
C GLY A 76 -13.27 16.90 -2.25
N ASP A 77 -12.83 15.73 -2.68
CA ASP A 77 -12.17 15.57 -3.99
C ASP A 77 -13.06 15.97 -5.16
N VAL A 78 -14.35 15.60 -5.10
CA VAL A 78 -15.32 15.92 -6.15
C VAL A 78 -15.47 17.43 -6.32
N ALA A 79 -15.45 18.19 -5.22
CA ALA A 79 -15.60 19.63 -5.25
C ALA A 79 -14.30 20.34 -5.68
N THR A 80 -13.14 19.79 -5.27
CA THR A 80 -11.85 20.47 -5.41
C THR A 80 -11.08 20.08 -6.67
N PHE A 81 -11.12 18.80 -7.07
CA PHE A 81 -10.21 18.24 -8.06
C PHE A 81 -10.89 17.62 -9.28
N LYS A 82 -12.20 17.30 -9.23
CA LYS A 82 -12.91 16.68 -10.36
C LYS A 82 -12.75 17.45 -11.67
N SER A 83 -12.77 18.78 -11.63
CA SER A 83 -12.61 19.62 -12.83
C SER A 83 -11.25 19.42 -13.51
N LEU A 84 -10.19 19.14 -12.74
CA LEU A 84 -8.85 18.84 -13.27
C LEU A 84 -8.86 17.49 -14.01
N ILE A 85 -9.50 16.48 -13.42
CA ILE A 85 -9.67 15.15 -14.04
C ILE A 85 -10.42 15.28 -15.36
N VAL A 86 -11.55 16.01 -15.37
CA VAL A 86 -12.33 16.26 -16.60
C VAL A 86 -11.49 16.97 -17.66
N ALA A 87 -10.80 18.05 -17.28
CA ALA A 87 -9.98 18.82 -18.21
C ALA A 87 -8.86 17.97 -18.84
N LYS A 88 -8.22 17.10 -18.05
CA LYS A 88 -7.16 16.23 -18.53
C LYS A 88 -7.69 15.12 -19.43
N LEU A 89 -8.82 14.48 -19.09
CA LEU A 89 -9.47 13.48 -19.93
C LEU A 89 -9.87 14.07 -21.29
N MET A 90 -10.42 15.29 -21.30
CA MET A 90 -10.72 16.01 -22.54
C MET A 90 -9.45 16.32 -23.34
N ALA A 91 -8.34 16.68 -22.67
CA ALA A 91 -7.05 16.86 -23.32
C ALA A 91 -6.48 15.56 -23.92
N PHE A 92 -6.86 14.40 -23.37
CA PHE A 92 -6.57 13.08 -23.96
C PHE A 92 -7.52 12.67 -25.09
N GLY A 93 -8.54 13.49 -25.40
CA GLY A 93 -9.44 13.30 -26.54
C GLY A 93 -10.81 12.72 -26.19
N GLN A 94 -11.14 12.55 -24.90
CA GLN A 94 -12.49 12.17 -24.48
C GLN A 94 -13.47 13.31 -24.73
N ASP A 95 -14.72 12.99 -25.10
CA ASP A 95 -15.78 13.99 -25.16
C ASP A 95 -16.18 14.44 -23.74
N ALA A 96 -16.84 15.60 -23.64
CA ALA A 96 -17.18 16.20 -22.36
C ALA A 96 -18.12 15.34 -21.50
N ALA A 97 -19.02 14.56 -22.11
CA ALA A 97 -19.95 13.72 -21.35
C ALA A 97 -19.22 12.50 -20.77
N SER A 98 -18.41 11.81 -21.59
CA SER A 98 -17.60 10.67 -21.16
C SER A 98 -16.57 11.08 -20.10
N ALA A 99 -15.88 12.21 -20.30
CA ALA A 99 -14.94 12.75 -19.32
C ALA A 99 -15.60 13.06 -17.97
N ASN A 100 -16.80 13.66 -17.97
CA ASN A 100 -17.54 13.94 -16.74
C ASN A 100 -18.04 12.68 -16.04
N ALA A 101 -18.52 11.69 -16.79
CA ALA A 101 -18.97 10.42 -16.25
C ALA A 101 -17.81 9.67 -15.58
N LEU A 102 -16.69 9.54 -16.30
CA LEU A 102 -15.50 8.87 -15.79
C LEU A 102 -14.91 9.61 -14.58
N ALA A 103 -14.76 10.94 -14.63
CA ALA A 103 -14.29 11.71 -13.48
C ALA A 103 -15.20 11.57 -12.25
N SER A 104 -16.50 11.32 -12.44
CA SER A 104 -17.43 11.04 -11.33
C SER A 104 -17.27 9.64 -10.76
N ALA A 105 -16.85 8.66 -11.56
CA ALA A 105 -16.55 7.31 -11.11
C ALA A 105 -15.19 7.21 -10.40
N LEU A 106 -14.22 8.05 -10.81
CA LEU A 106 -12.87 8.10 -10.25
C LEU A 106 -12.74 9.04 -9.03
N SER A 107 -13.83 9.68 -8.60
CA SER A 107 -13.84 10.60 -7.46
C SER A 107 -14.98 10.25 -6.49
N PRO A 108 -14.74 10.23 -5.17
CA PRO A 108 -13.49 10.53 -4.48
C PRO A 108 -12.43 9.44 -4.67
N ASP A 109 -11.17 9.76 -4.40
CA ASP A 109 -10.06 8.80 -4.47
C ASP A 109 -10.12 7.84 -3.27
N VAL A 110 -11.04 6.89 -3.39
CA VAL A 110 -11.33 5.80 -2.48
C VAL A 110 -11.70 4.60 -3.35
N GLN A 111 -11.15 3.42 -3.08
CA GLN A 111 -11.55 2.21 -3.78
C GLN A 111 -13.01 1.84 -3.40
N PRO A 112 -13.98 1.90 -4.34
CA PRO A 112 -15.34 1.45 -4.05
C PRO A 112 -15.37 -0.08 -3.90
N ILE A 113 -16.23 -0.55 -2.99
CA ILE A 113 -16.56 -1.96 -2.81
C ILE A 113 -18.07 -2.10 -2.56
N ASP A 114 -18.72 -2.86 -3.42
CA ASP A 114 -20.06 -3.40 -3.29
C ASP A 114 -19.95 -4.93 -3.17
N LEU A 115 -20.28 -5.43 -1.97
CA LEU A 115 -20.21 -6.85 -1.63
C LEU A 115 -21.32 -7.69 -2.29
N SER A 116 -22.31 -7.05 -2.93
CA SER A 116 -23.35 -7.73 -3.71
C SER A 116 -22.92 -8.04 -5.14
N GLN A 117 -21.81 -7.45 -5.60
CA GLN A 117 -21.26 -7.64 -6.94
C GLN A 117 -19.96 -8.45 -6.90
N PRO A 118 -19.59 -9.12 -8.01
CA PRO A 118 -18.26 -9.73 -8.13
C PRO A 118 -17.16 -8.70 -7.87
N SER A 119 -16.06 -9.12 -7.23
CA SER A 119 -14.91 -8.24 -7.05
C SER A 119 -14.00 -8.27 -8.29
N ASN A 120 -13.77 -7.10 -8.85
CA ASN A 120 -12.88 -6.81 -9.98
C ASN A 120 -12.46 -5.35 -9.86
N PHE A 121 -11.48 -4.90 -10.67
CA PHE A 121 -11.11 -3.49 -10.71
C PHE A 121 -12.34 -2.58 -10.93
N LEU A 122 -12.35 -1.43 -10.24
CA LEU A 122 -13.50 -0.54 -9.95
C LEU A 122 -14.58 -1.10 -9.00
N ASN A 123 -14.40 -2.30 -8.46
CA ASN A 123 -15.16 -2.87 -7.34
C ASN A 123 -14.22 -3.70 -6.43
N GLY A 124 -13.27 -3.02 -5.80
CA GLY A 124 -12.05 -3.63 -5.27
C GLY A 124 -11.03 -3.92 -6.37
N ARG A 125 -10.19 -4.93 -6.15
CA ARG A 125 -9.30 -5.54 -7.15
C ARG A 125 -8.81 -6.89 -6.66
N LYS A 126 -8.65 -7.84 -7.58
CA LYS A 126 -7.98 -9.12 -7.34
C LYS A 126 -6.50 -8.98 -7.71
N PRO A 127 -5.61 -9.82 -7.15
CA PRO A 127 -4.21 -9.85 -7.59
C PRO A 127 -4.06 -10.11 -9.09
N SER A 128 -4.99 -10.86 -9.69
CA SER A 128 -5.02 -11.19 -11.11
C SER A 128 -5.67 -10.13 -12.01
N ASP A 129 -6.13 -9.02 -11.46
CA ASP A 129 -6.68 -7.94 -12.29
C ASP A 129 -5.53 -7.14 -12.88
N ASP A 130 -5.49 -7.02 -14.21
CA ASP A 130 -4.59 -6.10 -14.89
C ASP A 130 -5.14 -4.67 -14.79
N VAL A 131 -4.84 -4.05 -13.65
CA VAL A 131 -5.39 -2.75 -13.28
C VAL A 131 -4.86 -1.64 -14.17
N ILE A 132 -3.58 -1.69 -14.56
CA ILE A 132 -2.99 -0.61 -15.37
C ILE A 132 -3.58 -0.64 -16.77
N THR A 133 -3.68 -1.80 -17.42
CA THR A 133 -4.38 -1.89 -18.72
C THR A 133 -5.84 -1.46 -18.60
N ALA A 134 -6.56 -1.88 -17.55
CA ALA A 134 -7.95 -1.44 -17.34
C ALA A 134 -8.06 0.09 -17.18
N GLU A 135 -7.15 0.73 -16.45
CA GLU A 135 -7.08 2.19 -16.29
C GLU A 135 -6.75 2.89 -17.60
N LEU A 136 -5.72 2.44 -18.31
CA LEU A 136 -5.35 2.99 -19.62
C LEU A 136 -6.51 2.89 -20.60
N HIS A 137 -7.28 1.80 -20.55
CA HIS A 137 -8.50 1.64 -21.34
C HIS A 137 -9.59 2.66 -20.99
N LEU A 138 -9.79 2.94 -19.70
CA LEU A 138 -10.74 3.98 -19.27
C LEU A 138 -10.29 5.37 -19.72
N ILE A 139 -9.00 5.67 -19.60
CA ILE A 139 -8.43 6.99 -19.89
C ILE A 139 -8.37 7.26 -21.39
N PHE A 140 -7.80 6.34 -22.15
CA PHE A 140 -7.50 6.50 -23.58
C PHE A 140 -8.55 5.86 -24.50
N GLY A 141 -9.52 5.14 -23.95
CA GLY A 141 -10.63 4.56 -24.71
C GLY A 141 -10.16 3.65 -25.84
N SER A 142 -10.68 3.91 -27.05
CA SER A 142 -10.33 3.14 -28.26
C SER A 142 -8.98 3.50 -28.87
N ASN A 143 -8.17 4.36 -28.24
CA ASN A 143 -6.82 4.64 -28.71
C ASN A 143 -5.90 3.44 -28.42
N ALA A 144 -5.86 2.50 -29.36
CA ALA A 144 -5.09 1.25 -29.28
C ALA A 144 -3.58 1.43 -29.07
N ALA A 145 -3.05 2.64 -29.28
CA ALA A 145 -1.64 2.92 -29.05
C ALA A 145 -1.32 3.27 -27.59
N LEU A 146 -2.33 3.58 -26.77
CA LEU A 146 -2.16 4.09 -25.40
C LEU A 146 -3.01 3.35 -24.36
N ASN A 147 -3.89 2.43 -24.76
CA ASN A 147 -4.89 1.82 -23.88
C ASN A 147 -4.46 0.48 -23.25
N ASP A 148 -3.17 0.17 -23.26
CA ASP A 148 -2.56 -1.10 -22.84
C ASP A 148 -1.12 -0.83 -22.38
N ASP A 149 -0.65 -1.49 -21.32
CA ASP A 149 0.73 -1.33 -20.80
C ASP A 149 1.71 -2.39 -21.29
N HIS A 150 1.20 -3.38 -22.03
CA HIS A 150 1.90 -4.52 -22.59
C HIS A 150 2.57 -5.43 -21.54
N VAL A 151 1.98 -5.53 -20.35
CA VAL A 151 2.40 -6.45 -19.28
C VAL A 151 1.32 -7.51 -19.01
N ASP A 152 1.26 -8.52 -19.88
CA ASP A 152 0.17 -9.51 -19.88
C ASP A 152 0.17 -10.48 -18.67
N ALA A 153 1.32 -10.66 -18.00
CA ALA A 153 1.46 -11.64 -16.93
C ALA A 153 2.65 -11.34 -16.01
N ASN A 154 2.56 -11.84 -14.78
CA ASN A 154 3.70 -11.92 -13.88
C ASN A 154 4.73 -12.93 -14.36
N ASP A 155 5.99 -12.70 -13.99
CA ASP A 155 7.11 -13.64 -14.21
C ASP A 155 6.86 -15.03 -13.61
N ALA A 156 6.09 -15.08 -12.50
CA ALA A 156 5.66 -16.31 -11.85
C ALA A 156 4.14 -16.27 -11.59
N PRO A 157 3.43 -17.40 -11.79
CA PRO A 157 1.99 -17.46 -11.58
C PRO A 157 1.63 -17.28 -10.10
N PHE A 158 0.44 -16.74 -9.84
CA PHE A 158 -0.12 -16.69 -8.50
C PHE A 158 -0.36 -18.10 -7.94
N LEU A 159 -0.19 -18.24 -6.62
CA LEU A 159 -0.51 -19.46 -5.89
C LEU A 159 -2.02 -19.60 -5.72
N THR A 160 -2.53 -20.84 -5.63
CA THR A 160 -3.95 -21.10 -5.35
C THR A 160 -4.28 -21.02 -3.86
N THR A 161 -3.28 -20.84 -3.00
CA THR A 161 -3.40 -20.72 -1.54
C THR A 161 -2.61 -19.52 -1.03
N PHE A 162 -3.03 -18.98 0.11
CA PHE A 162 -2.34 -17.88 0.77
C PHE A 162 -0.85 -18.23 1.02
N PRO A 163 0.11 -17.33 0.71
CA PRO A 163 -0.04 -15.88 0.46
C PRO A 163 -0.42 -15.43 -0.95
N TYR A 164 -0.86 -16.31 -1.86
CA TYR A 164 -1.29 -16.04 -3.25
C TYR A 164 -0.23 -15.44 -4.19
N LEU A 165 0.72 -14.63 -3.70
CA LEU A 165 1.87 -14.13 -4.45
C LEU A 165 2.96 -15.20 -4.54
N ALA A 166 3.67 -15.23 -5.67
CA ALA A 166 4.87 -16.04 -5.83
C ALA A 166 6.00 -15.57 -4.89
N GLY A 167 6.98 -16.44 -4.66
CA GLY A 167 8.17 -16.06 -3.88
C GLY A 167 8.96 -14.93 -4.55
N PRO A 168 9.72 -14.12 -3.77
CA PRO A 168 10.50 -13.03 -4.32
C PRO A 168 11.58 -13.53 -5.28
N HIS A 169 11.86 -12.74 -6.33
CA HIS A 169 13.02 -12.97 -7.18
C HIS A 169 14.29 -12.67 -6.37
N VAL A 170 15.23 -13.61 -6.37
CA VAL A 170 16.58 -13.37 -5.83
C VAL A 170 17.33 -12.46 -6.79
N GLN A 171 17.92 -11.38 -6.26
CA GLN A 171 18.76 -10.44 -6.99
C GLN A 171 20.22 -10.91 -7.03
#